data_AF-A0A086PQ23-F1
#
_entry.id   AF-A0A086PQ23-F1
#
_cell.length_a   1.000
_cell.length_b   1.000
_cell.length_c   1.000
_cell.angle_alpha   90.00
_cell.angle_beta   90.00
_cell.angle_gamma   90.00
#
_symmetry.space_group_name_H-M   'P 1'
#
loop_
_entity.id
_entity.type
_entity.pdbx_description
1 polymer ?
#
loop_
_entity_poly.entity_id
_entity_poly.type
_entity_poly.pdbx_seq_one_letter_code
_entity_poly.pdbx_strand_id
1 'polypeptide(L)'
;DIDEAFRRRLEKRIYIPLPDMHAREEVLRIHLEGISLADDVDFLQIANRTEQFSGADLQHLCREACMNPLRRVFADLPLDEIKAKREAGAFGEEQTRVSMADFEQALEKANPATHAAEIAKFEKWNAEFGSR
;
A
#
# COMPACT_ATOMS: atom_id res chain seq x y z
N ASP A 1 -11.14 1.69 24.30
CA ASP A 1 -12.56 2.07 24.18
C ASP A 1 -12.78 3.49 24.65
N ILE A 2 -13.76 4.17 24.06
CA ILE A 2 -14.18 5.52 24.42
C ILE A 2 -15.32 5.39 25.43
N ASP A 3 -15.19 6.06 26.58
CA ASP A 3 -16.24 6.04 27.60
C ASP A 3 -17.51 6.79 27.16
N GLU A 4 -18.61 6.57 27.90
CA GLU A 4 -19.89 7.17 27.58
C GLU A 4 -19.89 8.71 27.69
N ALA A 5 -19.21 9.25 28.70
CA ALA A 5 -19.20 10.69 28.97
C ALA A 5 -18.51 11.46 27.84
N PHE A 6 -17.40 10.94 27.35
CA PHE A 6 -16.66 11.48 26.21
C PHE A 6 -17.45 11.29 24.91
N ARG A 7 -18.01 10.10 24.69
CA ARG A 7 -18.81 9.80 23.51
C ARG A 7 -19.99 10.75 23.35
N ARG A 8 -20.71 11.10 24.43
CA ARG A 8 -21.83 12.08 24.39
C ARG A 8 -21.41 13.48 23.93
N ARG A 9 -20.14 13.87 24.12
CA ARG A 9 -19.60 15.17 23.68
C ARG A 9 -19.08 15.16 22.24
N LEU A 10 -18.96 13.99 21.62
CA LEU A 10 -18.64 13.83 20.20
C LEU A 10 -19.92 13.91 19.37
N GLU A 11 -20.23 15.10 18.88
CA GLU A 11 -21.44 15.40 18.09
C GLU A 11 -21.46 14.68 16.74
N LYS A 12 -20.28 14.55 16.11
CA LYS A 12 -20.09 13.82 14.85
C LYS A 12 -19.16 12.62 15.04
N ARG A 13 -19.59 11.47 14.53
CA ARG A 13 -18.88 10.18 14.61
C ARG A 13 -18.96 9.56 13.22
N ILE A 14 -17.88 9.67 12.47
CA ILE A 14 -17.80 9.25 11.08
C ILE A 14 -16.97 7.97 11.06
N TYR A 15 -17.57 6.89 10.56
CA TYR A 15 -16.82 5.68 10.26
C TYR A 15 -16.14 5.82 8.91
N ILE A 16 -14.84 5.48 8.88
CA ILE A 16 -14.05 5.43 7.66
C ILE A 16 -13.86 3.94 7.34
N PRO A 17 -14.55 3.40 6.32
CA PRO A 17 -14.41 2.01 5.94
C PRO A 17 -13.06 1.74 5.28
N LEU A 18 -12.73 0.46 5.09
CA LEU A 18 -11.66 0.09 4.18
C LEU A 18 -11.97 0.55 2.74
N PRO A 19 -10.94 0.84 1.94
CA PRO A 19 -11.13 1.23 0.56
C PRO A 19 -11.80 0.13 -0.27
N ASP A 20 -12.80 0.52 -1.06
CA ASP A 20 -13.36 -0.33 -2.11
C ASP A 20 -12.36 -0.53 -3.25
N MET A 21 -12.68 -1.38 -4.24
CA MET A 21 -11.78 -1.70 -5.34
C MET A 21 -11.28 -0.46 -6.09
N HIS A 22 -12.16 0.50 -6.38
CA HIS A 22 -11.80 1.72 -7.10
C HIS A 22 -10.90 2.62 -6.24
N ALA A 23 -11.24 2.78 -4.96
CA ALA A 23 -10.42 3.52 -4.02
C ALA A 23 -9.02 2.90 -3.86
N ARG A 24 -8.91 1.56 -3.85
CA ARG A 24 -7.61 0.88 -3.82
C ARG A 24 -6.80 1.18 -5.08
N GLU A 25 -7.43 1.12 -6.25
CA GLU A 25 -6.79 1.49 -7.51
C GLU A 25 -6.22 2.91 -7.47
N GLU A 26 -7.00 3.88 -6.98
CA GLU A 26 -6.49 5.26 -6.88
C GLU A 26 -5.39 5.43 -5.85
N VAL A 27 -5.46 4.73 -4.72
CA VAL A 27 -4.38 4.74 -3.73
C VAL A 27 -3.08 4.22 -4.35
N LEU A 28 -3.14 3.16 -5.16
CA LEU A 28 -1.98 2.67 -5.90
C LEU A 28 -1.43 3.73 -6.86
N ARG A 29 -2.30 4.38 -7.65
CA ARG A 29 -1.87 5.44 -8.59
C ARG A 29 -1.20 6.62 -7.88
N ILE A 30 -1.78 7.07 -6.76
CA ILE A 30 -1.22 8.16 -5.95
C ILE A 30 0.16 7.77 -5.42
N HIS A 31 0.32 6.55 -4.90
CA HIS A 31 1.61 6.12 -4.33
C HIS A 31 2.68 5.81 -5.38
N LEU A 32 2.29 5.58 -6.64
CA LEU A 32 3.21 5.36 -7.74
C LEU A 32 3.39 6.59 -8.64
N GLU A 33 2.79 7.73 -8.28
CA GLU A 33 2.98 8.98 -9.02
C GLU A 33 4.47 9.37 -9.05
N GLY A 34 5.01 9.57 -10.25
CA GLY A 34 6.42 9.90 -10.46
C GLY A 34 7.39 8.71 -10.38
N ILE A 35 6.89 7.48 -10.23
CA ILE A 35 7.70 6.26 -10.32
C ILE A 35 7.76 5.79 -11.78
N SER A 36 8.93 5.35 -12.23
CA SER A 36 9.07 4.72 -13.54
C SER A 36 8.47 3.32 -13.49
N LEU A 37 7.32 3.13 -14.13
CA LEU A 37 6.60 1.86 -14.22
C LEU A 37 6.80 1.23 -15.61
N ALA A 38 6.78 -0.10 -15.66
CA ALA A 38 6.69 -0.82 -16.93
C ALA A 38 5.25 -0.85 -17.44
N ASP A 39 5.12 -1.01 -18.76
CA ASP A 39 3.83 -1.01 -19.45
C ASP A 39 2.93 -2.19 -19.05
N ASP A 40 3.49 -3.19 -18.37
CA ASP A 40 2.80 -4.39 -17.89
C ASP A 40 2.10 -4.19 -16.53
N VAL A 41 2.31 -3.06 -15.85
CA VAL A 41 1.72 -2.80 -14.53
C VAL A 41 0.21 -2.57 -14.65
N ASP A 42 -0.58 -3.52 -14.15
CA ASP A 42 -2.04 -3.45 -14.12
C ASP A 42 -2.56 -3.13 -12.71
N PHE A 43 -2.96 -1.87 -12.51
CA PHE A 43 -3.53 -1.39 -11.25
C PHE A 43 -4.82 -2.10 -10.84
N LEU A 44 -5.67 -2.47 -11.81
CA LEU A 44 -6.92 -3.15 -11.54
C LEU A 44 -6.65 -4.58 -11.06
N GLN A 45 -5.67 -5.26 -11.66
CA GLN A 45 -5.23 -6.59 -11.22
C GLN A 45 -4.69 -6.54 -9.79
N ILE A 46 -3.87 -5.53 -9.45
CA ILE A 46 -3.34 -5.36 -8.08
C ILE A 46 -4.48 -5.03 -7.11
N ALA A 47 -5.40 -4.13 -7.46
CA ALA A 47 -6.54 -3.75 -6.62
C ALA A 47 -7.47 -4.95 -6.33
N ASN A 48 -7.63 -5.86 -7.29
CA ASN A 48 -8.41 -7.09 -7.11
C ASN A 48 -7.77 -8.06 -6.11
N ARG A 49 -6.44 -8.09 -6.02
CA ARG A 49 -5.69 -8.98 -5.10
C ARG A 49 -5.49 -8.40 -3.70
N THR A 50 -5.88 -7.15 -3.47
CA THR A 50 -5.67 -6.42 -2.22
C THR A 50 -6.98 -6.19 -1.46
N GLU A 51 -7.91 -7.13 -1.56
CA GLU A 51 -9.14 -7.09 -0.75
C GLU A 51 -8.77 -7.02 0.75
N GLN A 52 -9.50 -6.18 1.49
CA GLN A 52 -9.26 -5.93 2.93
C GLN A 52 -7.96 -5.19 3.27
N PHE A 53 -7.19 -4.74 2.28
CA PHE A 53 -6.03 -3.88 2.55
C PHE A 53 -6.51 -2.49 2.96
N SER A 54 -5.93 -1.96 4.02
CA SER A 54 -6.03 -0.54 4.37
C SER A 54 -5.18 0.32 3.44
N GLY A 55 -5.36 1.65 3.48
CA GLY A 55 -4.48 2.56 2.75
C GLY A 55 -3.00 2.41 3.13
N ALA A 56 -2.72 2.10 4.40
CA ALA A 56 -1.36 1.84 4.87
C ALA A 56 -0.78 0.54 4.30
N ASP A 57 -1.59 -0.51 4.18
CA ASP A 57 -1.18 -1.79 3.57
C ASP A 57 -0.84 -1.59 2.09
N LEU A 58 -1.65 -0.81 1.35
CA LEU A 58 -1.38 -0.48 -0.06
C LEU A 58 -0.12 0.36 -0.24
N GLN A 59 0.09 1.34 0.64
CA GLN A 59 1.33 2.13 0.64
C GLN A 59 2.55 1.22 0.86
N HIS A 60 2.45 0.30 1.83
CA HIS A 60 3.52 -0.65 2.12
C HIS A 60 3.79 -1.57 0.93
N LEU A 61 2.73 -2.09 0.29
CA LEU A 61 2.83 -2.89 -0.93
C LEU A 61 3.57 -2.15 -2.05
N CYS A 62 3.20 -0.90 -2.34
CA CYS A 62 3.87 -0.08 -3.35
C CYS A 62 5.35 0.10 -3.03
N ARG A 63 5.67 0.42 -1.78
CA ARG A 63 7.05 0.58 -1.33
C ARG A 63 7.85 -0.71 -1.52
N GLU A 64 7.29 -1.86 -1.14
CA GLU A 64 7.97 -3.15 -1.29
C GLU A 64 8.20 -3.52 -2.76
N ALA A 65 7.21 -3.27 -3.62
CA ALA A 65 7.35 -3.46 -5.06
C ALA A 65 8.47 -2.57 -5.64
N CYS A 66 8.49 -1.27 -5.28
CA CYS A 66 9.53 -0.34 -5.73
C CYS A 66 10.95 -0.72 -5.28
N MET A 67 11.09 -1.50 -4.21
CA MET A 67 12.39 -1.97 -3.74
C MET A 67 12.90 -3.20 -4.51
N ASN A 68 12.04 -3.94 -5.21
CA ASN A 68 12.43 -5.17 -5.91
C ASN A 68 13.39 -4.95 -7.08
N PRO A 69 13.23 -3.94 -7.97
CA PRO A 69 14.23 -3.61 -8.98
C PRO A 69 15.60 -3.30 -8.37
N LEU A 70 15.61 -2.51 -7.28
CA LEU A 70 16.84 -2.15 -6.59
C LEU A 70 17.53 -3.39 -6.01
N ARG A 71 16.78 -4.30 -5.38
CA ARG A 71 17.31 -5.57 -4.87
C ARG A 71 17.95 -6.40 -5.97
N ARG A 72 17.38 -6.44 -7.18
CA ARG A 72 17.99 -7.12 -8.34
C ARG A 72 19.29 -6.48 -8.76
N VAL A 73 19.32 -5.15 -8.91
CA VAL A 73 20.53 -4.41 -9.33
C VAL A 73 21.67 -4.59 -8.32
N PHE A 74 21.35 -4.69 -7.03
CA PHE A 74 22.34 -4.82 -5.96
C PHE A 74 22.71 -6.25 -5.59
N ALA A 75 21.98 -7.27 -6.05
CA ALA A 75 22.18 -8.65 -5.62
C ALA A 75 23.63 -9.13 -5.80
N ASP A 76 24.27 -8.71 -6.90
CA ASP A 76 25.60 -9.15 -7.30
C ASP A 76 26.70 -8.08 -7.13
N LEU A 77 26.40 -6.96 -6.45
CA LEU A 77 27.34 -5.85 -6.29
C LEU A 77 27.89 -5.77 -4.86
N PRO A 78 29.20 -5.57 -4.67
CA PRO A 78 29.76 -5.28 -3.35
C PRO A 78 29.29 -3.91 -2.85
N LEU A 79 29.21 -3.75 -1.52
CA LEU A 79 28.65 -2.56 -0.86
C LEU A 79 29.33 -1.25 -1.29
N ASP A 80 30.64 -1.27 -1.56
CA ASP A 80 31.38 -0.08 -1.98
C ASP A 80 30.99 0.37 -3.40
N GLU A 81 30.71 -0.58 -4.30
CA GLU A 81 30.21 -0.29 -5.64
C GLU A 81 28.76 0.23 -5.61
N ILE A 82 27.92 -0.31 -4.71
CA ILE A 82 26.55 0.18 -4.49
C ILE A 82 26.57 1.66 -4.06
N LYS A 83 27.44 2.01 -3.10
CA LYS A 83 27.60 3.39 -2.65
C LYS A 83 28.07 4.31 -3.77
N ALA A 84 29.09 3.89 -4.52
CA ALA A 84 29.61 4.66 -5.65
C ALA A 84 28.55 4.90 -6.74
N LYS A 85 27.78 3.86 -7.11
CA LYS A 85 26.69 3.99 -8.10
C LYS A 85 25.57 4.90 -7.61
N ARG A 86 25.25 4.87 -6.31
CA ARG A 86 24.26 5.76 -5.69
C ARG A 86 24.71 7.22 -5.72
N GLU A 87 25.96 7.49 -5.35
CA GLU A 87 26.52 8.85 -5.36
C GLU A 87 26.64 9.40 -6.79
N ALA A 88 26.96 8.54 -7.75
CA ALA A 88 27.04 8.91 -9.16
C ALA A 88 25.68 9.07 -9.86
N GLY A 89 24.56 8.77 -9.19
CA GLY A 89 23.23 8.75 -9.82
C GLY A 89 23.13 7.77 -10.99
N ALA A 90 23.96 6.71 -10.99
CA ALA A 90 24.19 5.84 -12.15
C ALA A 90 23.13 4.75 -12.33
N PHE A 91 21.98 4.86 -11.67
CA PHE A 91 20.86 3.96 -11.89
C PHE A 91 20.06 4.45 -13.08
N GLY A 92 20.25 3.79 -14.23
CA GLY A 92 19.44 4.08 -15.41
C GLY A 92 17.98 3.79 -15.11
N GLU A 93 17.09 4.66 -15.58
CA GLU A 93 15.64 4.58 -15.39
C GLU A 93 15.08 3.19 -15.77
N GLU A 94 15.64 2.59 -16.83
CA GLU A 94 15.31 1.25 -17.31
C GLU A 94 15.60 0.14 -16.28
N GLN A 95 16.70 0.25 -15.54
CA GLN A 95 17.13 -0.77 -14.57
C GLN A 95 16.31 -0.70 -13.27
N THR A 96 15.75 0.47 -12.97
CA THR A 96 14.96 0.71 -11.77
C THR A 96 13.46 0.70 -12.02
N ARG A 97 13.05 0.48 -13.27
CA ARG A 97 11.64 0.43 -13.66
C ARG A 97 10.93 -0.70 -12.93
N VAL A 98 9.81 -0.36 -12.29
CA VAL A 98 9.00 -1.31 -11.52
C VAL A 98 8.03 -2.01 -12.46
N SER A 99 8.07 -3.34 -12.50
CA SER A 99 7.17 -4.14 -13.36
C SER A 99 6.11 -4.87 -12.56
N MET A 100 5.17 -5.50 -13.27
CA MET A 100 4.14 -6.30 -12.60
C MET A 100 4.72 -7.46 -11.78
N ALA A 101 5.85 -8.05 -12.23
CA ALA A 101 6.55 -9.09 -11.48
C ALA A 101 7.08 -8.60 -10.10
N ASP A 102 7.35 -7.30 -9.95
CA ASP A 102 7.73 -6.71 -8.67
C ASP A 102 6.54 -6.64 -7.71
N PHE A 103 5.36 -6.31 -8.24
CA PHE A 103 4.12 -6.36 -7.48
C PHE A 103 3.73 -7.77 -7.11
N GLU A 104 3.90 -8.75 -7.99
CA GLU A 104 3.62 -10.16 -7.68
C GLU A 104 4.46 -10.66 -6.50
N GLN A 105 5.77 -10.39 -6.51
CA GLN A 105 6.66 -10.74 -5.40
C GLN A 105 6.30 -10.03 -4.09
N ALA A 106 5.85 -8.78 -4.17
CA ALA A 106 5.40 -8.04 -3.00
C ALA A 106 4.07 -8.58 -2.46
N LEU A 107 3.12 -8.91 -3.34
CA LEU A 107 1.83 -9.49 -3.00
C LEU A 107 1.93 -10.87 -2.36
N GLU A 108 2.90 -11.70 -2.77
CA GLU A 108 3.16 -13.00 -2.14
C GLU A 108 3.50 -12.90 -0.65
N LYS A 109 4.10 -11.78 -0.24
CA LYS A 109 4.54 -11.54 1.14
C LYS A 109 3.58 -10.64 1.91
N ALA A 110 2.66 -9.98 1.22
CA ALA A 110 1.73 -9.04 1.80
C ALA A 110 0.57 -9.77 2.48
N ASN A 111 0.17 -9.29 3.64
CA ASN A 111 -1.00 -9.74 4.38
C ASN A 111 -1.73 -8.50 4.91
N PRO A 112 -3.05 -8.39 4.78
CA PRO A 112 -3.78 -7.24 5.33
C PRO A 112 -3.56 -7.14 6.84
N ALA A 113 -3.23 -5.94 7.31
CA ALA A 113 -3.10 -5.69 8.75
C ALA A 113 -4.48 -5.71 9.47
N THR A 114 -5.57 -5.53 8.71
CA THR A 114 -6.92 -5.45 9.27
C THR A 114 -7.67 -6.76 9.08
N HIS A 115 -8.03 -7.43 10.18
CA HIS A 115 -8.79 -8.68 10.13
C HIS A 115 -10.30 -8.44 10.03
N ALA A 116 -11.01 -9.32 9.32
CA ALA A 116 -12.46 -9.26 9.13
C ALA A 116 -13.27 -9.10 10.43
N ALA A 117 -12.83 -9.75 11.52
CA ALA A 117 -13.49 -9.64 12.82
C ALA A 117 -13.43 -8.21 13.41
N GLU A 118 -12.33 -7.50 13.19
CA GLU A 118 -12.19 -6.11 13.65
C GLU A 118 -13.05 -5.16 12.80
N ILE A 119 -13.10 -5.37 11.48
CA ILE A 119 -13.97 -4.62 10.57
C ILE A 119 -15.43 -4.73 11.03
N ALA A 120 -15.91 -5.96 11.23
CA ALA A 120 -17.28 -6.21 11.67
C ALA A 120 -17.60 -5.57 13.04
N LYS A 121 -16.62 -5.52 13.96
CA LYS A 121 -16.76 -4.81 15.24
C LYS A 121 -16.98 -3.32 15.02
N PHE A 122 -16.21 -2.68 14.14
CA PHE A 122 -16.33 -1.26 13.85
C PHE A 122 -17.61 -0.92 13.07
N GLU A 123 -18.02 -1.76 12.13
CA GLU A 123 -19.29 -1.61 11.41
C GLU A 123 -20.48 -1.67 12.36
N LYS A 124 -20.49 -2.64 13.29
CA LYS A 124 -21.52 -2.75 14.32
C LYS A 124 -21.54 -1.51 15.21
N TRP A 125 -20.38 -1.04 15.64
CA TRP A 125 -20.27 0.18 16.44
C TRP A 125 -20.79 1.41 15.68
N ASN A 126 -20.49 1.52 14.38
CA ASN A 126 -20.98 2.59 13.53
C ASN A 126 -22.50 2.53 13.34
N ALA A 127 -23.09 1.35 13.17
CA ALA A 127 -24.54 1.20 13.06
C ALA A 127 -25.26 1.67 14.33
N GLU A 128 -24.65 1.46 15.50
CA GLU A 128 -25.24 1.84 16.79
C GLU A 128 -25.01 3.31 17.15
N PHE A 129 -23.81 3.85 16.84
CA PHE A 129 -23.37 5.14 17.37
C PHE A 129 -22.91 6.15 16.33
N GLY A 130 -22.80 5.76 15.06
CA GLY A 130 -22.38 6.62 13.96
C GLY A 130 -23.35 7.78 13.72
N SER A 131 -22.81 8.88 13.19
CA SER A 131 -23.63 9.99 12.73
C SER A 131 -24.36 9.61 11.45
N ARG A 132 -25.66 9.92 11.41
CA ARG A 132 -26.48 9.90 10.20
C ARG A 132 -26.40 11.24 9.47
#